data_AF-A0AAV3NN50-F1
#
_entry.id   AF-A0AAV3NN50-F1
#
_cell.length_a   1.000
_cell.length_b   1.000
_cell.length_c   1.000
_cell.angle_alpha   90.00
_cell.angle_beta   90.00
_cell.angle_gamma   90.00
#
_symmetry.space_group_name_H-M   'P 1'
#
loop_
_entity.id
_entity.type
_entity.pdbx_description
1 polymer ?
#
loop_
_entity_poly.entity_id
_entity_poly.type
_entity_poly.pdbx_seq_one_letter_code
_entity_poly.pdbx_strand_id
1 'polypeptide(L)'
;MMIASYCMSSTRTTISPGAFTIPRATFYPPVYSKGSVLTNEQKFGNKESFMVLKPWHLRLRNQEIACPFAALSSYAEGEDQEGGSEVVETKGHQEKTKVSEEHLPGMAKAFNISSRTASAISICIALAALTFPFFMQSLVQIVDLKTKLLSYATILFGFYMAWNIGANDVANAMGTSVGSGALTLRQAVLTAAVLEFSGALLMGTHVTSTMQKGILVANVFQGKDTLLFAGLLSSLAAAGTWLQVASYYGWPVSTTHCIVGSMVGFGLVYGGTGAVFWSSLAKVTSSWIVSPLIGAIISFLVYKCIRRFVYCAPNPGLAAAAAAPIAVFVGVTGISFSAFPLSSSLPLAILQALGIGSAGAFLVDRIIRKQLGHLLVKASSKQQSEATPQIKNISFLSDDIAGPTGTQLEIVYGVFGYMQILSACFMSFAHGGNDVSNAIGPLAAALSILQGGLSGAEIVIPIDVLAWGGFGIVAGLMMWGYRVIATIGKKITELTPTRGFAAEFAAASVVLIASKLGLPISATHTLVGAVMGVGFARGLNSVSAETVRGIVTSWVVTIPAGAMFAVIYTFILTKLLAFIL
;
A
#
# COMPACT_ATOMS: atom_id res chain seq x y z
N MET A 1 -12.02 -41.00 41.53
CA MET A 1 -11.26 -41.34 42.74
C MET A 1 -10.05 -40.39 42.79
N MET A 2 -10.02 -39.47 43.77
CA MET A 2 -8.94 -38.58 44.31
C MET A 2 -8.02 -37.83 43.31
N ILE A 3 -7.91 -36.48 43.25
CA ILE A 3 -7.55 -35.41 44.21
C ILE A 3 -6.17 -35.56 44.89
N ALA A 4 -5.23 -34.63 44.59
CA ALA A 4 -4.26 -33.91 45.46
C ALA A 4 -3.05 -33.42 44.59
N SER A 5 -2.69 -32.14 44.49
CA SER A 5 -2.13 -31.16 45.46
C SER A 5 -0.71 -31.47 46.00
N TYR A 6 0.05 -30.38 46.25
CA TYR A 6 1.37 -30.24 46.94
C TYR A 6 2.63 -30.36 46.06
N CYS A 7 3.74 -29.64 46.29
CA CYS A 7 4.06 -28.42 47.05
C CYS A 7 5.48 -27.99 46.67
N MET A 8 5.81 -26.73 46.97
CA MET A 8 7.16 -26.18 46.94
C MET A 8 8.14 -26.85 47.93
N SER A 9 9.42 -26.93 47.55
CA SER A 9 10.61 -26.96 48.42
C SER A 9 11.79 -26.42 47.60
N SER A 10 12.32 -25.23 47.86
CA SER A 10 13.27 -24.83 48.92
C SER A 10 14.60 -25.59 48.90
N THR A 11 15.63 -24.94 48.35
CA THR A 11 17.02 -25.07 48.80
C THR A 11 17.57 -23.67 49.10
N ARG A 12 17.77 -23.40 50.39
CA ARG A 12 18.53 -22.27 50.93
C ARG A 12 20.00 -22.67 51.01
N THR A 13 20.89 -21.78 50.60
CA THR A 13 22.23 -21.65 51.17
C THR A 13 22.50 -20.18 51.43
N THR A 14 22.65 -19.85 52.71
CA THR A 14 23.00 -18.55 53.28
C THR A 14 24.50 -18.47 53.50
N ILE A 15 25.13 -17.30 53.24
CA ILE A 15 26.21 -16.65 54.01
C ILE A 15 26.17 -15.14 53.67
N SER A 16 26.46 -14.31 54.68
CA SER A 16 26.10 -12.89 54.83
C SER A 16 27.25 -11.91 54.44
N PRO A 17 27.21 -10.57 54.73
CA PRO A 17 27.53 -9.53 53.76
C PRO A 17 28.87 -8.79 53.99
N GLY A 18 29.40 -8.18 52.93
CA GLY A 18 30.51 -7.24 52.98
C GLY A 18 30.27 -6.08 52.01
N ALA A 19 30.26 -4.86 52.54
CA ALA A 19 30.06 -3.60 51.83
C ALA A 19 31.23 -3.27 50.88
N PHE A 20 30.97 -2.67 49.71
CA PHE A 20 31.87 -1.69 49.08
C PHE A 20 31.11 -0.84 48.04
N THR A 21 31.25 0.48 48.18
CA THR A 21 30.70 1.59 47.41
C THR A 21 31.48 1.86 46.11
N ILE A 22 30.81 2.26 45.01
CA ILE A 22 31.45 2.85 43.81
C ILE A 22 30.60 4.05 43.29
N PRO A 23 31.19 5.17 42.84
CA PRO A 23 30.51 6.47 42.76
C PRO A 23 30.00 6.88 41.36
N ARG A 24 29.06 7.85 41.38
CA ARG A 24 28.52 8.61 40.23
C ARG A 24 29.56 9.54 39.61
N ALA A 25 29.58 9.63 38.28
CA ALA A 25 30.22 10.73 37.55
C ALA A 25 29.21 11.37 36.56
N THR A 26 28.96 12.65 36.77
CA THR A 26 28.25 13.60 35.90
C THR A 26 29.28 14.47 35.19
N PHE A 27 29.13 14.72 33.88
CA PHE A 27 29.91 15.73 33.15
C PHE A 27 28.97 16.67 32.37
N TYR A 28 29.09 17.97 32.68
CA TYR A 28 28.53 19.12 31.98
C TYR A 28 29.62 19.78 31.08
N PRO A 29 29.26 20.62 30.08
CA PRO A 29 30.16 21.14 29.04
C PRO A 29 30.83 22.47 29.44
N PRO A 30 31.90 22.93 28.75
CA PRO A 30 32.50 24.22 29.04
C PRO A 30 32.10 25.33 28.05
N VAL A 31 31.93 26.53 28.62
CA VAL A 31 31.91 27.85 27.98
C VAL A 31 32.90 28.73 28.76
N TYR A 32 33.70 29.56 28.06
CA TYR A 32 34.27 30.90 28.40
C TYR A 32 35.58 31.08 27.59
N SER A 33 35.77 31.99 26.62
CA SER A 33 35.81 33.47 26.55
C SER A 33 37.19 34.14 26.84
N LYS A 34 37.66 34.88 25.81
CA LYS A 34 38.39 36.18 25.76
C LYS A 34 39.94 36.28 25.66
N GLY A 35 40.35 37.02 24.60
CA GLY A 35 41.48 37.97 24.49
C GLY A 35 42.74 37.40 23.81
N SER A 36 43.51 38.08 22.94
CA SER A 36 43.51 39.40 22.30
C SER A 36 44.75 39.51 21.38
N VAL A 37 44.75 40.49 20.47
CA VAL A 37 45.90 41.18 19.81
C VAL A 37 46.16 40.88 18.32
N LEU A 38 46.05 41.98 17.57
CA LEU A 38 46.37 42.25 16.16
C LEU A 38 47.86 42.28 15.87
N THR A 39 48.26 42.03 14.62
CA THR A 39 49.14 42.94 13.85
C THR A 39 48.99 42.72 12.33
N ASN A 40 49.35 43.75 11.60
CA ASN A 40 49.00 44.10 10.22
C ASN A 40 50.26 44.09 9.32
N GLU A 41 50.03 44.02 8.01
CA GLU A 41 50.93 44.37 6.87
C GLU A 41 52.25 43.60 6.60
N GLN A 42 52.41 43.05 5.38
CA GLN A 42 53.16 43.68 4.25
C GLN A 42 53.33 42.73 3.04
N LYS A 43 53.34 43.34 1.85
CA LYS A 43 53.47 42.77 0.49
C LYS A 43 54.92 42.41 0.09
N PHE A 44 55.09 41.39 -0.76
CA PHE A 44 56.01 41.23 -1.91
C PHE A 44 55.75 39.80 -2.45
N GLY A 45 55.75 39.38 -3.72
CA GLY A 45 56.13 39.92 -5.01
C GLY A 45 56.56 38.71 -5.89
N ASN A 46 56.09 38.66 -7.14
CA ASN A 46 56.50 37.79 -8.28
C ASN A 46 55.94 36.37 -8.48
N LYS A 47 55.06 36.31 -9.50
CA LYS A 47 55.09 35.46 -10.71
C LYS A 47 55.60 34.02 -10.57
N GLU A 48 54.67 33.07 -10.64
CA GLU A 48 54.71 31.97 -11.62
C GLU A 48 53.29 31.60 -12.08
N SER A 49 53.14 31.50 -13.40
CA SER A 49 51.88 31.19 -14.08
C SER A 49 51.55 29.70 -13.92
N PHE A 50 50.77 29.36 -12.89
CA PHE A 50 50.10 28.05 -12.83
C PHE A 50 48.69 28.16 -13.41
N MET A 51 48.44 27.31 -14.39
CA MET A 51 47.16 27.08 -15.06
C MET A 51 46.16 26.52 -14.03
N VAL A 52 45.43 27.42 -13.36
CA VAL A 52 44.37 27.06 -12.40
C VAL A 52 43.14 26.60 -13.17
N LEU A 53 42.86 25.29 -13.10
CA LEU A 53 41.55 24.70 -13.32
C LEU A 53 40.51 25.50 -12.52
N LYS A 54 39.56 26.15 -13.22
CA LYS A 54 38.44 26.84 -12.60
C LYS A 54 37.73 25.88 -11.63
N PRO A 55 37.64 26.20 -10.33
CA PRO A 55 36.73 25.48 -9.45
C PRO A 55 35.32 25.77 -9.93
N TRP A 56 34.55 24.72 -10.17
CA TRP A 56 33.11 24.82 -10.31
C TRP A 56 32.56 25.39 -9.01
N HIS A 57 32.30 26.70 -8.99
CA HIS A 57 31.48 27.30 -7.96
C HIS A 57 30.09 26.68 -8.06
N LEU A 58 29.83 25.66 -7.24
CA LEU A 58 28.49 25.28 -6.85
C LEU A 58 27.90 26.48 -6.09
N ARG A 59 27.29 27.41 -6.83
CA ARG A 59 26.28 28.29 -6.25
C ARG A 59 25.16 27.36 -5.81
N LEU A 60 25.16 27.00 -4.53
CA LEU A 60 23.96 26.61 -3.81
C LEU A 60 22.99 27.79 -3.91
N ARG A 61 22.25 27.82 -5.02
CA ARG A 61 21.02 28.57 -5.10
C ARG A 61 20.17 27.97 -3.99
N ASN A 62 19.83 28.79 -2.99
CA ASN A 62 18.74 28.52 -2.05
C ASN A 62 17.49 28.25 -2.89
N GLN A 63 17.32 27.02 -3.35
CA GLN A 63 16.02 26.46 -3.63
C GLN A 63 15.51 26.08 -2.26
N GLU A 64 14.66 26.93 -1.70
CA GLU A 64 13.65 26.46 -0.78
C GLU A 64 13.08 25.18 -1.37
N ILE A 65 13.23 24.06 -0.66
CA ILE A 65 12.58 22.81 -0.99
C ILE A 65 11.09 23.05 -0.76
N ALA A 66 10.45 23.68 -1.74
CA ALA A 66 9.01 23.79 -1.82
C ALA A 66 8.49 22.42 -2.26
N CYS A 67 8.28 21.54 -1.29
CA CYS A 67 7.42 20.37 -1.49
C CYS A 67 6.05 20.90 -1.94
N PRO A 68 5.53 20.54 -3.13
CA PRO A 68 4.15 20.87 -3.46
C PRO A 68 3.28 19.95 -2.60
N PHE A 69 2.77 20.57 -1.53
CA PHE A 69 1.86 20.01 -0.54
C PHE A 69 0.46 19.81 -1.15
N ALA A 70 -0.37 18.98 -0.49
CA ALA A 70 -1.77 18.70 -0.83
C ALA A 70 -2.43 19.93 -1.46
N ALA A 71 -2.91 19.79 -2.70
CA ALA A 71 -3.30 20.91 -3.55
C ALA A 71 -4.54 21.61 -2.98
N LEU A 72 -4.35 22.53 -2.02
CA LEU A 72 -5.42 23.32 -1.39
C LEU A 72 -6.20 24.17 -2.40
N SER A 73 -5.63 24.44 -3.59
CA SER A 73 -6.18 25.38 -4.56
C SER A 73 -7.35 24.86 -5.40
N SER A 74 -7.62 23.54 -5.47
CA SER A 74 -8.68 23.01 -6.36
C SER A 74 -10.01 22.72 -5.65
N TYR A 75 -10.14 23.05 -4.37
CA TYR A 75 -11.29 22.62 -3.56
C TYR A 75 -12.49 23.58 -3.56
N ALA A 76 -12.34 24.83 -4.03
CA ALA A 76 -13.35 25.88 -3.86
C ALA A 76 -14.39 26.00 -4.99
N GLU A 77 -14.25 25.27 -6.11
CA GLU A 77 -15.11 25.46 -7.29
C GLU A 77 -16.16 24.35 -7.51
N GLY A 78 -16.29 23.40 -6.58
CA GLY A 78 -17.05 22.17 -6.81
C GLY A 78 -18.47 22.08 -6.21
N GLU A 79 -18.91 23.02 -5.36
CA GLU A 79 -20.21 22.87 -4.67
C GLU A 79 -21.20 24.03 -4.89
N ASP A 80 -20.85 25.07 -5.65
CA ASP A 80 -21.73 26.20 -5.94
C ASP A 80 -21.97 26.35 -7.45
N GLN A 81 -23.02 25.70 -7.99
CA GLN A 81 -23.94 26.22 -9.03
C GLN A 81 -24.77 25.11 -9.67
N GLU A 82 -26.03 25.00 -9.25
CA GLU A 82 -27.11 24.62 -10.15
C GLU A 82 -27.43 25.83 -11.05
N GLY A 83 -27.25 25.68 -12.37
CA GLY A 83 -27.88 26.54 -13.38
C GLY A 83 -26.92 27.23 -14.36
N GLY A 84 -27.13 26.95 -15.66
CA GLY A 84 -26.80 27.86 -16.76
C GLY A 84 -25.44 27.65 -17.44
N SER A 85 -25.45 26.89 -18.53
CA SER A 85 -24.33 26.84 -19.48
C SER A 85 -24.24 28.14 -20.28
N GLU A 86 -23.14 28.87 -20.19
CA GLU A 86 -22.67 29.77 -21.26
C GLU A 86 -21.14 29.78 -21.29
N VAL A 87 -20.59 29.26 -22.39
CA VAL A 87 -19.16 29.18 -22.68
C VAL A 87 -18.74 30.50 -23.30
N VAL A 88 -17.99 31.32 -22.56
CA VAL A 88 -17.30 32.49 -23.11
C VAL A 88 -15.87 32.08 -23.47
N GLU A 89 -15.61 31.96 -24.77
CA GLU A 89 -14.27 31.79 -25.36
C GLU A 89 -13.42 33.05 -25.16
N THR A 90 -12.38 32.97 -24.35
CA THR A 90 -11.27 33.94 -24.40
C THR A 90 -10.18 33.43 -25.33
N LYS A 91 -10.24 33.86 -26.60
CA LYS A 91 -9.14 33.70 -27.58
C LYS A 91 -7.98 34.63 -27.23
N GLY A 92 -6.79 34.07 -27.02
CA GLY A 92 -5.55 34.85 -27.01
C GLY A 92 -4.33 34.08 -26.50
N HIS A 93 -3.43 33.72 -27.42
CA HIS A 93 -2.05 33.25 -27.19
C HIS A 93 -1.86 31.79 -26.73
N GLN A 94 -2.26 30.83 -27.58
CA GLN A 94 -1.66 29.48 -27.62
C GLN A 94 -1.44 29.02 -29.07
N GLU A 95 -0.54 29.69 -29.78
CA GLU A 95 -0.08 29.25 -31.11
C GLU A 95 1.45 29.23 -31.10
N LYS A 96 2.03 28.25 -30.39
CA LYS A 96 3.42 27.78 -30.61
C LYS A 96 3.81 26.48 -29.89
N THR A 97 2.90 25.84 -29.15
CA THR A 97 3.19 24.61 -28.39
C THR A 97 2.24 23.47 -28.75
N LYS A 98 2.01 23.21 -30.04
CA LYS A 98 1.09 22.15 -30.50
C LYS A 98 1.72 21.05 -31.38
N VAL A 99 3.05 21.05 -31.57
CA VAL A 99 3.72 20.16 -32.55
C VAL A 99 4.61 19.07 -31.91
N SER A 100 4.52 18.81 -30.60
CA SER A 100 5.39 17.81 -29.95
C SER A 100 4.74 16.97 -28.84
N GLU A 101 3.41 16.90 -28.77
CA GLU A 101 2.70 16.10 -27.75
C GLU A 101 2.25 14.71 -28.22
N GLU A 102 2.36 14.39 -29.51
CA GLU A 102 1.67 13.24 -30.10
C GLU A 102 2.41 11.88 -30.00
N HIS A 103 3.64 11.83 -29.47
CA HIS A 103 4.46 10.59 -29.47
C HIS A 103 5.19 10.29 -28.13
N LEU A 104 4.70 10.78 -26.99
CA LEU A 104 5.26 10.41 -25.68
C LEU A 104 4.71 9.06 -25.22
N PRO A 105 5.56 8.07 -24.85
CA PRO A 105 5.12 6.82 -24.24
C PRO A 105 4.24 7.10 -23.01
N GLY A 106 3.21 6.29 -22.79
CA GLY A 106 2.21 6.55 -21.74
C GLY A 106 2.80 6.79 -20.35
N MET A 107 3.88 6.09 -19.99
CA MET A 107 4.63 6.30 -18.74
C MET A 107 5.30 7.69 -18.69
N ALA A 108 5.93 8.14 -19.78
CA ALA A 108 6.60 9.42 -19.84
C ALA A 108 5.62 10.59 -19.67
N LYS A 109 4.45 10.49 -20.32
CA LYS A 109 3.36 11.46 -20.16
C LYS A 109 2.77 11.44 -18.75
N ALA A 110 2.45 10.26 -18.22
CA ALA A 110 1.83 10.10 -16.91
C ALA A 110 2.71 10.66 -15.79
N PHE A 111 4.02 10.38 -15.85
CA PHE A 111 4.98 10.89 -14.90
C PHE A 111 5.66 12.16 -15.37
N ASN A 112 5.21 12.90 -16.38
CA ASN A 112 5.83 14.15 -16.85
C ASN A 112 7.39 14.10 -16.99
N ILE A 113 7.95 12.96 -17.37
CA ILE A 113 9.39 12.71 -17.53
C ILE A 113 9.75 12.56 -19.00
N SER A 114 11.04 12.66 -19.33
CA SER A 114 11.48 12.41 -20.70
C SER A 114 11.26 10.95 -21.11
N SER A 115 10.95 10.72 -22.40
CA SER A 115 10.83 9.36 -22.95
C SER A 115 12.10 8.53 -22.72
N ARG A 116 13.28 9.16 -22.77
CA ARG A 116 14.56 8.48 -22.51
C ARG A 116 14.66 7.99 -21.07
N THR A 117 14.23 8.80 -20.11
CA THR A 117 14.20 8.42 -18.68
C THR A 117 13.23 7.27 -18.44
N ALA A 118 12.03 7.33 -19.02
CA ALA A 118 11.04 6.25 -18.90
C ALA A 118 11.55 4.92 -19.49
N SER A 119 12.16 4.96 -20.69
CA SER A 119 12.79 3.79 -21.30
C SER A 119 13.96 3.27 -20.47
N ALA A 120 14.82 4.15 -19.93
CA ALA A 120 15.95 3.76 -19.10
C ALA A 120 15.49 3.05 -17.81
N ILE A 121 14.47 3.58 -17.11
CA ILE A 121 13.89 2.92 -15.93
C ILE A 121 13.38 1.52 -16.29
N SER A 122 12.64 1.40 -17.40
CA SER A 122 12.09 0.11 -17.85
C SER A 122 13.19 -0.89 -18.20
N ILE A 123 14.27 -0.44 -18.86
CA ILE A 123 15.43 -1.27 -19.19
C ILE A 123 16.18 -1.70 -17.93
N CYS A 124 16.40 -0.80 -16.96
CA CYS A 124 17.05 -1.13 -15.69
C CYS A 124 16.23 -2.16 -14.90
N ILE A 125 14.91 -2.01 -14.85
CA ILE A 125 14.00 -2.98 -14.21
C ILE A 125 14.08 -4.32 -14.94
N ALA A 126 14.03 -4.34 -16.27
CA ALA A 126 14.13 -5.58 -17.05
C ALA A 126 15.49 -6.28 -16.86
N LEU A 127 16.58 -5.51 -16.83
CA LEU A 127 17.92 -6.04 -16.55
C LEU A 127 18.00 -6.63 -15.15
N ALA A 128 17.49 -5.93 -14.13
CA ALA A 128 17.43 -6.44 -12.77
C ALA A 128 16.55 -7.70 -12.68
N ALA A 129 15.40 -7.71 -13.37
CA ALA A 129 14.48 -8.84 -13.43
C ALA A 129 15.14 -10.12 -14.01
N LEU A 130 16.02 -9.96 -14.99
CA LEU A 130 16.71 -11.08 -15.65
C LEU A 130 18.00 -11.51 -14.94
N THR A 131 18.73 -10.57 -14.32
CA THR A 131 20.06 -10.84 -13.76
C THR A 131 20.03 -11.17 -12.28
N PHE A 132 19.19 -10.50 -11.49
CA PHE A 132 19.16 -10.67 -10.03
C PHE A 132 18.83 -12.09 -9.57
N PRO A 133 17.93 -12.86 -10.23
CA PRO A 133 17.64 -14.23 -9.83
C PRO A 133 18.88 -15.13 -9.74
N PHE A 134 19.89 -14.91 -10.58
CA PHE A 134 21.13 -15.70 -10.55
C PHE A 134 21.92 -15.55 -9.24
N PHE A 135 21.70 -14.48 -8.48
CA PHE A 135 22.35 -14.19 -7.21
C PHE A 135 21.50 -14.53 -5.99
N MET A 136 20.26 -14.99 -6.19
CA MET A 136 19.37 -15.38 -5.09
C MET A 136 19.87 -16.64 -4.41
N GLN A 137 19.93 -16.65 -3.07
CA GLN A 137 20.40 -17.79 -2.28
C GLN A 137 19.56 -19.04 -2.56
N SER A 138 18.25 -18.85 -2.75
CA SER A 138 17.30 -19.91 -3.13
C SER A 138 17.65 -20.63 -4.44
N LEU A 139 18.41 -19.98 -5.33
CA LEU A 139 18.88 -20.52 -6.61
C LEU A 139 20.33 -21.02 -6.56
N VAL A 140 21.17 -20.37 -5.74
CA VAL A 140 22.60 -20.68 -5.62
C VAL A 140 22.86 -22.04 -4.97
N GLN A 141 21.98 -22.50 -4.08
CA GLN A 141 22.14 -23.80 -3.39
C GLN A 141 21.81 -25.01 -4.27
N ILE A 142 21.28 -24.81 -5.48
CA ILE A 142 20.90 -25.89 -6.40
C ILE A 142 22.11 -26.28 -7.27
N VAL A 143 22.59 -27.51 -7.09
CA VAL A 143 23.80 -28.02 -7.76
C VAL A 143 23.51 -28.50 -9.18
N ASP A 144 22.36 -29.13 -9.42
CA ASP A 144 21.98 -29.66 -10.73
C ASP A 144 21.57 -28.54 -11.71
N LEU A 145 22.18 -28.52 -12.89
CA LEU A 145 21.98 -27.47 -13.90
C LEU A 145 20.52 -27.42 -14.40
N LYS A 146 19.90 -28.59 -14.61
CA LYS A 146 18.50 -28.68 -15.08
C LYS A 146 17.54 -28.09 -14.05
N THR A 147 17.70 -28.51 -12.80
CA THR A 147 16.92 -27.98 -11.66
C THR A 147 17.16 -26.48 -11.47
N LYS A 148 18.40 -26.01 -11.66
CA LYS A 148 18.73 -24.58 -11.61
C LYS A 148 18.02 -23.76 -12.70
N LEU A 149 17.98 -24.26 -13.93
CA LEU A 149 17.26 -23.61 -15.03
C LEU A 149 15.74 -23.57 -14.80
N LEU A 150 15.16 -24.67 -14.29
CA LEU A 150 13.73 -24.73 -13.95
C LEU A 150 13.36 -23.79 -12.79
N SER A 151 14.22 -23.67 -11.77
CA SER A 151 14.04 -22.72 -10.67
C SER A 151 14.15 -21.27 -11.14
N TYR A 152 15.07 -20.98 -12.07
CA TYR A 152 15.17 -19.66 -12.70
C TYR A 152 13.90 -19.30 -13.47
N ALA A 153 13.38 -20.21 -14.30
CA ALA A 153 12.11 -20.01 -15.00
C ALA A 153 10.96 -19.80 -14.00
N THR A 154 10.91 -20.57 -12.92
CA THR A 154 9.90 -20.43 -11.85
C THR A 154 9.91 -19.03 -11.24
N ILE A 155 11.09 -18.50 -10.95
CA ILE A 155 11.27 -17.16 -10.38
C ILE A 155 10.83 -16.06 -11.36
N LEU A 156 11.04 -16.25 -12.68
CA LEU A 156 10.53 -15.34 -13.70
C LEU A 156 9.00 -15.36 -13.82
N PHE A 157 8.37 -16.53 -13.71
CA PHE A 157 6.89 -16.63 -13.72
C PHE A 157 6.27 -15.93 -12.51
N GLY A 158 6.85 -16.10 -11.31
CA GLY A 158 6.39 -15.35 -10.14
C GLY A 158 6.69 -13.86 -10.24
N PHE A 159 7.82 -13.45 -10.82
CA PHE A 159 8.07 -12.04 -11.13
C PHE A 159 6.99 -11.47 -12.04
N TYR A 160 6.65 -12.19 -13.12
CA TYR A 160 5.62 -11.77 -14.05
C TYR A 160 4.26 -11.60 -13.37
N MET A 161 3.86 -12.54 -12.50
CA MET A 161 2.64 -12.39 -11.70
C MET A 161 2.73 -11.17 -10.76
N ALA A 162 3.81 -11.04 -9.99
CA ALA A 162 4.01 -9.94 -9.05
C ALA A 162 4.02 -8.56 -9.75
N TRP A 163 4.64 -8.48 -10.93
CA TRP A 163 4.63 -7.30 -11.78
C TRP A 163 3.21 -6.91 -12.20
N ASN A 164 2.39 -7.88 -12.57
CA ASN A 164 0.99 -7.63 -12.92
C ASN A 164 0.12 -7.24 -11.71
N ILE A 165 0.43 -7.74 -10.51
CA ILE A 165 -0.22 -7.31 -9.27
C ILE A 165 0.02 -5.81 -9.06
N GLY A 166 1.28 -5.35 -9.10
CA GLY A 166 1.59 -3.94 -8.93
C GLY A 166 1.00 -3.05 -10.03
N ALA A 167 0.94 -3.54 -11.27
CA ALA A 167 0.35 -2.80 -12.39
C ALA A 167 -1.18 -2.58 -12.22
N ASN A 168 -1.90 -3.55 -11.65
CA ASN A 168 -3.35 -3.46 -11.47
C ASN A 168 -3.75 -2.81 -10.15
N ASP A 169 -3.15 -3.28 -9.05
CA ASP A 169 -3.71 -3.10 -7.72
C ASP A 169 -3.20 -1.87 -6.97
N VAL A 170 -2.15 -1.18 -7.45
CA VAL A 170 -1.70 0.09 -6.86
C VAL A 170 -2.83 1.14 -6.84
N ALA A 171 -3.78 1.02 -7.75
CA ALA A 171 -4.96 1.87 -7.79
C ALA A 171 -5.89 1.65 -6.59
N ASN A 172 -5.85 0.48 -5.95
CA ASN A 172 -6.58 0.23 -4.72
C ASN A 172 -5.98 0.99 -3.52
N ALA A 173 -4.66 1.18 -3.51
CA ALA A 173 -3.99 1.87 -2.42
C ALA A 173 -3.90 3.39 -2.61
N MET A 174 -3.75 3.84 -3.85
CA MET A 174 -3.46 5.24 -4.17
C MET A 174 -4.51 5.92 -5.04
N GLY A 175 -5.46 5.16 -5.62
CA GLY A 175 -6.43 5.70 -6.57
C GLY A 175 -7.33 6.77 -5.95
N THR A 176 -7.76 6.60 -4.69
CA THR A 176 -8.62 7.61 -4.04
C THR A 176 -7.84 8.85 -3.64
N SER A 177 -6.57 8.70 -3.25
CA SER A 177 -5.67 9.82 -2.92
C SER A 177 -5.26 10.65 -4.13
N VAL A 178 -5.10 10.02 -5.30
CA VAL A 178 -4.90 10.73 -6.56
C VAL A 178 -6.21 11.34 -7.06
N GLY A 179 -7.33 10.62 -6.93
CA GLY A 179 -8.66 11.10 -7.32
C GLY A 179 -9.16 12.30 -6.52
N SER A 180 -8.84 12.37 -5.22
CA SER A 180 -9.19 13.50 -4.35
C SER A 180 -8.26 14.71 -4.49
N GLY A 181 -7.15 14.58 -5.22
CA GLY A 181 -6.11 15.62 -5.33
C GLY A 181 -5.17 15.72 -4.13
N ALA A 182 -5.25 14.78 -3.16
CA ALA A 182 -4.34 14.74 -2.01
C ALA A 182 -2.90 14.41 -2.41
N LEU A 183 -2.72 13.53 -3.42
CA LEU A 183 -1.42 13.17 -3.99
C LEU A 183 -1.40 13.36 -5.50
N THR A 184 -0.26 13.82 -6.02
CA THR A 184 0.02 13.68 -7.45
C THR A 184 0.32 12.23 -7.79
N LEU A 185 0.07 11.83 -9.05
CA LEU A 185 0.36 10.47 -9.52
C LEU A 185 1.83 10.05 -9.26
N ARG A 186 2.79 10.97 -9.43
CA ARG A 186 4.21 10.71 -9.13
C ARG A 186 4.44 10.40 -7.65
N GLN A 187 3.87 11.22 -6.76
CA GLN A 187 4.02 11.04 -5.32
C GLN A 187 3.39 9.72 -4.89
N ALA A 188 2.18 9.42 -5.37
CA ALA A 188 1.48 8.18 -5.12
C ALA A 188 2.32 6.95 -5.48
N VAL A 189 2.88 6.89 -6.69
CA VAL A 189 3.67 5.74 -7.15
C VAL A 189 4.96 5.58 -6.36
N LEU A 190 5.67 6.68 -6.04
CA LEU A 190 6.91 6.60 -5.24
C LEU A 190 6.63 6.17 -3.79
N THR A 191 5.55 6.67 -3.19
CA THR A 191 5.15 6.28 -1.84
C THR A 191 4.68 4.83 -1.80
N ALA A 192 3.88 4.40 -2.77
CA ALA A 192 3.43 3.01 -2.90
C ALA A 192 4.61 2.05 -3.09
N ALA A 193 5.60 2.42 -3.91
CA ALA A 193 6.79 1.61 -4.13
C ALA A 193 7.50 1.22 -2.83
N VAL A 194 7.70 2.18 -1.92
CA VAL A 194 8.38 1.93 -0.64
C VAL A 194 7.50 1.09 0.28
N LEU A 195 6.21 1.40 0.36
CA LEU A 195 5.32 0.81 1.35
C LEU A 195 4.79 -0.56 0.96
N GLU A 196 4.47 -0.79 -0.31
CA GLU A 196 4.10 -2.13 -0.81
C GLU A 196 5.28 -3.10 -0.68
N PHE A 197 6.50 -2.67 -1.00
CA PHE A 197 7.70 -3.47 -0.78
C PHE A 197 7.92 -3.79 0.70
N SER A 198 7.79 -2.79 1.57
CA SER A 198 7.92 -2.97 3.02
C SER A 198 6.85 -3.91 3.59
N GLY A 199 5.61 -3.76 3.13
CA GLY A 199 4.49 -4.63 3.50
C GLY A 199 4.70 -6.07 3.06
N ALA A 200 5.14 -6.27 1.83
CA ALA A 200 5.46 -7.58 1.27
C ALA A 200 6.51 -8.30 2.12
N LEU A 201 7.59 -7.62 2.51
CA LEU A 201 8.66 -8.20 3.34
C LEU A 201 8.24 -8.48 4.78
N LEU A 202 7.56 -7.53 5.43
CA LEU A 202 7.30 -7.59 6.87
C LEU A 202 6.06 -8.39 7.24
N MET A 203 5.07 -8.49 6.34
CA MET A 203 3.79 -9.15 6.60
C MET A 203 3.43 -10.28 5.64
N GLY A 204 4.15 -10.41 4.53
CA GLY A 204 3.77 -11.33 3.45
C GLY A 204 3.82 -12.82 3.81
N THR A 205 4.61 -13.22 4.82
CA THR A 205 4.84 -14.63 5.17
C THR A 205 3.54 -15.36 5.56
N HIS A 206 2.70 -14.75 6.41
CA HIS A 206 1.50 -15.38 6.95
C HIS A 206 0.49 -15.81 5.87
N VAL A 207 0.16 -14.90 4.94
CA VAL A 207 -0.80 -15.17 3.87
C VAL A 207 -0.20 -16.10 2.81
N THR A 208 1.10 -15.94 2.54
CA THR A 208 1.83 -16.78 1.58
C THR A 208 1.80 -18.26 1.99
N SER A 209 1.98 -18.57 3.28
CA SER A 209 1.86 -19.96 3.76
C SER A 209 0.46 -20.56 3.51
N THR A 210 -0.59 -19.77 3.65
CA THR A 210 -1.96 -20.20 3.33
C THR A 210 -2.16 -20.41 1.83
N MET A 211 -1.66 -19.51 0.97
CA MET A 211 -1.76 -19.66 -0.48
C MET A 211 -0.98 -20.87 -1.01
N GLN A 212 0.17 -21.17 -0.40
CA GLN A 212 1.01 -22.30 -0.76
C GLN A 212 0.34 -23.65 -0.45
N LYS A 213 -0.26 -23.81 0.74
CA LYS A 213 -0.80 -25.10 1.22
C LYS A 213 -2.31 -25.25 1.01
N GLY A 214 -3.02 -24.14 0.83
CA GLY A 214 -4.45 -24.07 1.09
C GLY A 214 -5.37 -24.39 -0.09
N ILE A 215 -4.89 -24.40 -1.34
CA ILE A 215 -5.79 -24.48 -2.50
C ILE A 215 -5.78 -25.86 -3.16
N LEU A 216 -4.59 -26.41 -3.42
CA LEU A 216 -4.42 -27.68 -4.12
C LEU A 216 -3.95 -28.79 -3.19
N VAL A 217 -4.55 -29.98 -3.33
CA VAL A 217 -4.15 -31.18 -2.60
C VAL A 217 -2.95 -31.82 -3.30
N ALA A 218 -1.74 -31.48 -2.86
CA ALA A 218 -0.50 -32.01 -3.45
C ALA A 218 -0.48 -33.55 -3.50
N ASN A 219 -1.10 -34.22 -2.51
CA ASN A 219 -1.16 -35.68 -2.43
C ASN A 219 -1.84 -36.35 -3.65
N VAL A 220 -2.80 -35.68 -4.29
CA VAL A 220 -3.48 -36.21 -5.49
C VAL A 220 -2.53 -36.31 -6.69
N PHE A 221 -1.45 -35.54 -6.65
CA PHE A 221 -0.41 -35.51 -7.68
C PHE A 221 0.83 -36.32 -7.30
N GLN A 222 0.77 -37.18 -6.27
CA GLN A 222 1.89 -38.09 -5.95
C GLN A 222 2.28 -38.91 -7.17
N GLY A 223 3.58 -38.91 -7.50
CA GLY A 223 4.11 -39.56 -8.70
C GLY A 223 3.85 -38.80 -10.01
N LYS A 224 3.27 -37.59 -9.94
CA LYS A 224 3.02 -36.68 -11.07
C LYS A 224 3.55 -35.27 -10.77
N ASP A 225 4.70 -35.18 -10.12
CA ASP A 225 5.30 -33.93 -9.64
C ASP A 225 5.52 -32.92 -10.78
N THR A 226 5.90 -33.40 -11.98
CA THR A 226 6.02 -32.56 -13.19
C THR A 226 4.71 -31.90 -13.59
N LEU A 227 3.57 -32.60 -13.42
CA LEU A 227 2.25 -32.06 -13.74
C LEU A 227 1.83 -30.99 -12.73
N LEU A 228 2.05 -31.24 -11.43
CA LEU A 228 1.77 -30.25 -10.39
C LEU A 228 2.65 -29.00 -10.56
N PHE A 229 3.94 -29.19 -10.83
CA PHE A 229 4.87 -28.11 -11.15
C PHE A 229 4.41 -27.29 -12.36
N ALA A 230 4.05 -27.96 -13.46
CA ALA A 230 3.51 -27.29 -14.65
C ALA A 230 2.23 -26.52 -14.35
N GLY A 231 1.32 -27.08 -13.55
CA GLY A 231 0.07 -26.45 -13.15
C GLY A 231 0.25 -25.19 -12.33
N LEU A 232 1.20 -25.19 -11.39
CA LEU A 232 1.53 -24.02 -10.56
C LEU A 232 2.12 -22.88 -11.39
N LEU A 233 3.08 -23.19 -12.28
CA LEU A 233 3.63 -22.19 -13.20
C LEU A 233 2.56 -21.67 -14.16
N SER A 234 1.74 -22.56 -14.70
CA SER A 234 0.65 -22.18 -15.60
C SER A 234 -0.38 -21.29 -14.90
N SER A 235 -0.64 -21.53 -13.61
CA SER A 235 -1.54 -20.68 -12.82
C SER A 235 -0.99 -19.27 -12.64
N LEU A 236 0.31 -19.13 -12.37
CA LEU A 236 0.99 -17.82 -12.29
C LEU A 236 0.95 -17.08 -13.63
N ALA A 237 1.28 -17.76 -14.73
CA ALA A 237 1.24 -17.16 -16.07
C ALA A 237 -0.18 -16.79 -16.51
N ALA A 238 -1.16 -17.65 -16.22
CA ALA A 238 -2.56 -17.41 -16.55
C ALA A 238 -3.11 -16.19 -15.82
N ALA A 239 -2.88 -16.12 -14.50
CA ALA A 239 -3.31 -14.99 -13.69
C ALA A 239 -2.59 -13.71 -14.13
N GLY A 240 -1.26 -13.76 -14.32
CA GLY A 240 -0.49 -12.62 -14.82
C GLY A 240 -0.99 -12.14 -16.19
N THR A 241 -1.34 -13.05 -17.10
CA THR A 241 -1.84 -12.69 -18.43
C THR A 241 -3.19 -11.97 -18.37
N TRP A 242 -4.14 -12.48 -17.57
CA TRP A 242 -5.43 -11.82 -17.40
C TRP A 242 -5.28 -10.44 -16.76
N LEU A 243 -4.45 -10.33 -15.71
CA LEU A 243 -4.16 -9.06 -15.05
C LEU A 243 -3.48 -8.07 -15.99
N GLN A 244 -2.61 -8.55 -16.88
CA GLN A 244 -1.96 -7.72 -17.88
C GLN A 244 -2.98 -7.12 -18.84
N VAL A 245 -3.90 -7.95 -19.35
CA VAL A 245 -4.98 -7.51 -20.23
C VAL A 245 -5.87 -6.50 -19.50
N ALA A 246 -6.29 -6.80 -18.27
CA ALA A 246 -7.11 -5.89 -17.47
C ALA A 246 -6.41 -4.54 -17.23
N SER A 247 -5.13 -4.56 -16.86
CA SER A 247 -4.32 -3.35 -16.61
C SER A 247 -4.11 -2.53 -17.88
N TYR A 248 -3.97 -3.17 -19.04
CA TYR A 248 -3.86 -2.47 -20.33
C TYR A 248 -5.10 -1.62 -20.61
N TYR A 249 -6.29 -2.18 -20.37
CA TYR A 249 -7.58 -1.51 -20.51
C TYR A 249 -7.97 -0.63 -19.30
N GLY A 250 -7.13 -0.58 -18.25
CA GLY A 250 -7.39 0.20 -17.05
C GLY A 250 -8.49 -0.38 -16.15
N TRP A 251 -8.80 -1.67 -16.28
CA TRP A 251 -9.84 -2.34 -15.50
C TRP A 251 -9.31 -2.77 -14.14
N PRO A 252 -9.92 -2.30 -13.03
CA PRO A 252 -9.62 -2.82 -11.71
C PRO A 252 -10.23 -4.21 -11.57
N VAL A 253 -9.38 -5.23 -11.40
CA VAL A 253 -9.79 -6.61 -11.21
C VAL A 253 -9.23 -7.14 -9.89
N SER A 254 -9.58 -8.37 -9.54
CA SER A 254 -9.10 -9.00 -8.31
C SER A 254 -8.01 -10.02 -8.63
N THR A 255 -6.79 -9.71 -8.21
CA THR A 255 -5.63 -10.58 -8.33
C THR A 255 -5.83 -11.90 -7.59
N THR A 256 -6.33 -11.85 -6.35
CA THR A 256 -6.64 -13.02 -5.52
C THR A 256 -7.68 -13.94 -6.17
N HIS A 257 -8.76 -13.38 -6.75
CA HIS A 257 -9.74 -14.18 -7.49
C HIS A 257 -9.11 -14.88 -8.70
N CYS A 258 -8.28 -14.15 -9.45
CA CYS A 258 -7.68 -14.67 -10.67
C CYS A 258 -6.75 -15.84 -10.36
N ILE A 259 -5.85 -15.71 -9.38
CA ILE A 259 -4.90 -16.79 -9.06
C ILE A 259 -5.60 -18.00 -8.43
N VAL A 260 -6.56 -17.80 -7.52
CA VAL A 260 -7.34 -18.89 -6.94
C VAL A 260 -8.15 -19.60 -8.02
N GLY A 261 -8.78 -18.85 -8.94
CA GLY A 261 -9.48 -19.38 -10.10
C GLY A 261 -8.58 -20.20 -11.02
N SER A 262 -7.38 -19.69 -11.33
CA SER A 262 -6.36 -20.39 -12.11
C SER A 262 -5.96 -21.73 -11.48
N MET A 263 -5.64 -21.73 -10.18
CA MET A 263 -5.26 -22.93 -9.44
C MET A 263 -6.40 -23.95 -9.36
N VAL A 264 -7.62 -23.50 -9.06
CA VAL A 264 -8.81 -24.37 -9.01
C VAL A 264 -9.11 -24.95 -10.39
N GLY A 265 -9.03 -24.14 -11.46
CA GLY A 265 -9.24 -24.59 -12.83
C GLY A 265 -8.26 -25.70 -13.25
N PHE A 266 -6.97 -25.50 -12.97
CA PHE A 266 -5.95 -26.54 -13.14
C PHE A 266 -6.28 -27.80 -12.32
N GLY A 267 -6.57 -27.63 -11.02
CA GLY A 267 -6.83 -28.73 -10.10
C GLY A 267 -8.01 -29.59 -10.55
N LEU A 268 -9.12 -28.96 -10.95
CA LEU A 268 -10.32 -29.67 -11.40
C LEU A 268 -10.11 -30.46 -12.69
N VAL A 269 -9.40 -29.89 -13.68
CA VAL A 269 -9.20 -30.55 -14.98
C VAL A 269 -8.17 -31.68 -14.91
N TYR A 270 -7.05 -31.47 -14.21
CA TYR A 270 -5.93 -32.40 -14.23
C TYR A 270 -5.87 -33.34 -13.02
N GLY A 271 -6.49 -32.95 -11.90
CA GLY A 271 -6.55 -33.75 -10.67
C GLY A 271 -7.96 -34.16 -10.24
N GLY A 272 -9.00 -33.69 -10.93
CA GLY A 272 -10.40 -33.96 -10.58
C GLY A 272 -10.89 -33.20 -9.35
N THR A 273 -12.10 -33.50 -8.89
CA THR A 273 -12.72 -32.82 -7.73
C THR A 273 -11.94 -33.04 -6.43
N GLY A 274 -11.20 -34.13 -6.29
CA GLY A 274 -10.37 -34.43 -5.12
C GLY A 274 -9.10 -33.60 -5.01
N ALA A 275 -8.67 -32.92 -6.08
CA ALA A 275 -7.44 -32.13 -6.10
C ALA A 275 -7.58 -30.73 -5.48
N VAL A 276 -8.79 -30.32 -5.09
CA VAL A 276 -9.07 -29.01 -4.50
C VAL A 276 -9.44 -29.17 -3.04
N PHE A 277 -8.81 -28.38 -2.16
CA PHE A 277 -9.18 -28.32 -0.75
C PHE A 277 -10.48 -27.52 -0.56
N TRP A 278 -11.64 -28.17 -0.72
CA TRP A 278 -12.96 -27.53 -0.63
C TRP A 278 -13.20 -26.75 0.66
N SER A 279 -12.72 -27.25 1.80
CA SER A 279 -12.85 -26.55 3.08
C SER A 279 -12.07 -25.23 3.12
N SER A 280 -10.89 -25.22 2.52
CA SER A 280 -10.04 -24.04 2.45
C SER A 280 -10.56 -23.07 1.39
N LEU A 281 -10.97 -23.58 0.22
CA LEU A 281 -11.63 -22.78 -0.80
C LEU A 281 -12.92 -22.14 -0.28
N ALA A 282 -13.71 -22.84 0.55
CA ALA A 282 -14.89 -22.28 1.21
C ALA A 282 -14.52 -21.13 2.16
N LYS A 283 -13.44 -21.26 2.94
CA LYS A 283 -12.93 -20.16 3.79
C LYS A 283 -12.50 -18.96 2.96
N VAL A 284 -11.74 -19.19 1.90
CA VAL A 284 -11.26 -18.13 0.99
C VAL A 284 -12.43 -17.44 0.28
N THR A 285 -13.36 -18.20 -0.29
CA THR A 285 -14.55 -17.63 -0.96
C THR A 285 -15.48 -16.89 0.00
N SER A 286 -15.63 -17.35 1.25
CA SER A 286 -16.39 -16.61 2.27
C SER A 286 -15.76 -15.26 2.59
N SER A 287 -14.43 -15.16 2.56
CA SER A 287 -13.72 -13.90 2.83
C SER A 287 -14.01 -12.84 1.76
N TRP A 288 -14.27 -13.26 0.51
CA TRP A 288 -14.57 -12.38 -0.61
C TRP A 288 -15.91 -11.65 -0.48
N ILE A 289 -16.84 -12.20 0.30
CA ILE A 289 -18.13 -11.57 0.62
C ILE A 289 -18.01 -10.78 1.93
N VAL A 290 -17.37 -11.38 2.93
CA VAL A 290 -17.28 -10.80 4.28
C VAL A 290 -16.40 -9.54 4.30
N SER A 291 -15.27 -9.53 3.58
CA SER A 291 -14.33 -8.40 3.62
C SER A 291 -14.90 -7.09 3.04
N PRO A 292 -15.56 -7.05 1.86
CA PRO A 292 -16.25 -5.84 1.40
C PRO A 292 -17.36 -5.39 2.35
N LEU A 293 -18.11 -6.32 2.96
CA LEU A 293 -19.18 -5.97 3.90
C LEU A 293 -18.63 -5.32 5.17
N ILE A 294 -17.58 -5.89 5.77
CA ILE A 294 -16.91 -5.31 6.93
C ILE A 294 -16.29 -3.96 6.56
N GLY A 295 -15.65 -3.86 5.39
CA GLY A 295 -15.12 -2.61 4.86
C GLY A 295 -16.20 -1.52 4.77
N ALA A 296 -17.37 -1.86 4.22
CA ALA A 296 -18.52 -0.96 4.12
C ALA A 296 -19.04 -0.52 5.50
N ILE A 297 -19.14 -1.44 6.46
CA ILE A 297 -19.61 -1.13 7.82
C ILE A 297 -18.62 -0.20 8.52
N ILE A 298 -17.32 -0.52 8.49
CA ILE A 298 -16.30 0.29 9.15
C ILE A 298 -16.22 1.69 8.51
N SER A 299 -16.23 1.78 7.18
CA SER A 299 -16.14 3.08 6.50
C SER A 299 -17.39 3.93 6.74
N PHE A 300 -18.58 3.31 6.76
CA PHE A 300 -19.83 3.97 7.12
C PHE A 300 -19.75 4.58 8.52
N LEU A 301 -19.28 3.80 9.51
CA LEU A 301 -19.12 4.25 10.89
C LEU A 301 -18.08 5.37 11.02
N VAL A 302 -16.91 5.21 10.39
CA VAL A 302 -15.85 6.23 10.39
C VAL A 302 -16.37 7.53 9.78
N TYR A 303 -17.06 7.46 8.63
CA TYR A 303 -17.60 8.66 7.98
C TYR A 303 -18.73 9.31 8.78
N LYS A 304 -19.63 8.53 9.40
CA LYS A 304 -20.66 9.06 10.33
C LYS A 304 -20.02 9.75 11.53
N CYS A 305 -18.93 9.20 12.08
CA CYS A 305 -18.15 9.86 13.13
C CYS A 305 -17.55 11.18 12.66
N ILE A 306 -16.95 11.23 11.46
CA ILE A 306 -16.42 12.48 10.88
C ILE A 306 -17.55 13.52 10.74
N ARG A 307 -18.70 13.13 10.18
CA ARG A 307 -19.85 14.03 10.08
C ARG A 307 -20.33 14.54 11.44
N ARG A 308 -20.42 13.66 12.42
CA ARG A 308 -20.94 14.01 13.76
C ARG A 308 -20.00 14.89 14.55
N PHE A 309 -18.70 14.59 14.55
CA PHE A 309 -17.72 15.27 15.42
C PHE A 309 -16.98 16.41 14.73
N VAL A 310 -16.86 16.39 13.39
CA VAL A 310 -16.19 17.45 12.63
C VAL A 310 -17.20 18.36 11.95
N TYR A 311 -18.10 17.83 11.12
CA TYR A 311 -18.98 18.69 10.30
C TYR A 311 -20.06 19.40 11.14
N CYS A 312 -20.58 18.75 12.18
CA CYS A 312 -21.55 19.37 13.10
C CYS A 312 -20.90 20.29 14.15
N ALA A 313 -19.57 20.36 14.21
CA ALA A 313 -18.90 21.16 15.22
C ALA A 313 -19.17 22.66 14.94
N PRO A 314 -19.23 23.51 15.99
CA PRO A 314 -19.37 24.94 15.79
C PRO A 314 -18.28 25.49 14.87
N ASN A 315 -17.03 25.06 15.06
CA ASN A 315 -15.90 25.39 14.17
C ASN A 315 -15.30 24.09 13.58
N PRO A 316 -15.76 23.66 12.40
CA PRO A 316 -15.35 22.39 11.78
C PRO A 316 -13.86 22.29 11.49
N GLY A 317 -13.20 23.39 11.10
CA GLY A 317 -11.77 23.43 10.83
C GLY A 317 -10.93 23.18 12.07
N LEU A 318 -11.25 23.83 13.20
CA LEU A 318 -10.61 23.56 14.49
C LEU A 318 -10.91 22.14 14.98
N ALA A 319 -12.14 21.66 14.83
CA ALA A 319 -12.52 20.30 15.21
C ALA A 319 -11.74 19.25 14.41
N ALA A 320 -11.57 19.45 13.10
CA ALA A 320 -10.74 18.59 12.25
C ALA A 320 -9.27 18.59 12.73
N ALA A 321 -8.70 19.77 12.96
CA ALA A 321 -7.32 19.92 13.41
C ALA A 321 -7.07 19.28 14.80
N ALA A 322 -8.06 19.29 15.68
CA ALA A 322 -7.98 18.63 16.99
C ALA A 322 -8.21 17.11 16.92
N ALA A 323 -9.09 16.64 16.01
CA ALA A 323 -9.40 15.23 15.85
C ALA A 323 -8.27 14.45 15.16
N ALA A 324 -7.55 15.08 14.23
CA ALA A 324 -6.52 14.42 13.42
C ALA A 324 -5.39 13.77 14.27
N PRO A 325 -4.74 14.47 15.22
CA PRO A 325 -3.70 13.86 16.07
C PRO A 325 -4.23 12.67 16.89
N ILE A 326 -5.47 12.75 17.39
CA ILE A 326 -6.11 11.67 18.16
C ILE A 326 -6.33 10.45 17.27
N ALA A 327 -6.87 10.67 16.06
CA ALA A 327 -7.08 9.60 15.09
C ALA A 327 -5.76 8.94 14.67
N VAL A 328 -4.70 9.72 14.47
CA VAL A 328 -3.35 9.21 14.18
C VAL A 328 -2.79 8.43 15.36
N PHE A 329 -2.94 8.92 16.60
CA PHE A 329 -2.51 8.20 17.80
C PHE A 329 -3.15 6.81 17.85
N VAL A 330 -4.49 6.75 17.80
CA VAL A 330 -5.24 5.50 17.89
C VAL A 330 -4.90 4.57 16.72
N GLY A 331 -4.91 5.09 15.50
CA GLY A 331 -4.64 4.33 14.29
C GLY A 331 -3.22 3.77 14.26
N VAL A 332 -2.22 4.62 14.42
CA VAL A 332 -0.80 4.22 14.37
C VAL A 332 -0.46 3.28 15.53
N THR A 333 -0.94 3.53 16.75
CA THR A 333 -0.74 2.58 17.86
C THR A 333 -1.36 1.21 17.56
N GLY A 334 -2.60 1.17 17.07
CA GLY A 334 -3.29 -0.07 16.74
C GLY A 334 -2.59 -0.85 15.63
N ILE A 335 -2.14 -0.15 14.58
CA ILE A 335 -1.39 -0.73 13.47
C ILE A 335 -0.03 -1.21 13.94
N SER A 336 0.72 -0.39 14.70
CA SER A 336 2.06 -0.76 15.15
C SER A 336 2.05 -2.00 16.04
N PHE A 337 1.07 -2.09 16.94
CA PHE A 337 0.88 -3.27 17.78
C PHE A 337 0.43 -4.51 16.98
N SER A 338 -0.38 -4.30 15.94
CA SER A 338 -0.93 -5.41 15.16
C SER A 338 0.04 -5.93 14.10
N ALA A 339 0.73 -5.04 13.40
CA ALA A 339 1.52 -5.35 12.22
C ALA A 339 2.97 -5.73 12.52
N PHE A 340 3.58 -5.19 13.58
CA PHE A 340 5.00 -5.38 13.85
C PHE A 340 5.24 -6.20 15.13
N PRO A 341 6.21 -7.12 15.12
CA PRO A 341 6.66 -7.82 16.32
C PRO A 341 7.56 -6.90 17.16
N LEU A 342 6.96 -5.91 17.84
CA LEU A 342 7.69 -4.83 18.55
C LEU A 342 8.58 -5.35 19.69
N SER A 343 8.10 -6.31 20.48
CA SER A 343 8.92 -7.01 21.47
C SER A 343 8.28 -8.34 21.89
N SER A 344 9.10 -9.21 22.48
CA SER A 344 8.66 -10.52 23.00
C SER A 344 7.80 -10.43 24.25
N SER A 345 7.82 -9.29 24.98
CA SER A 345 7.00 -9.09 26.18
C SER A 345 5.83 -8.17 25.88
N LEU A 346 4.61 -8.65 26.15
CA LEU A 346 3.37 -7.92 25.86
C LEU A 346 3.34 -6.49 26.43
N PRO A 347 3.77 -6.22 27.69
CA PRO A 347 3.76 -4.85 28.23
C PRO A 347 4.70 -3.90 27.47
N LEU A 348 5.88 -4.40 27.07
CA LEU A 348 6.86 -3.60 26.34
C LEU A 348 6.37 -3.31 24.92
N ALA A 349 5.73 -4.27 24.26
CA ALA A 349 5.16 -4.09 22.93
C ALA A 349 4.06 -3.03 22.93
N ILE A 350 3.19 -3.02 23.95
CA ILE A 350 2.16 -1.99 24.11
C ILE A 350 2.80 -0.61 24.34
N LEU A 351 3.81 -0.52 25.21
CA LEU A 351 4.50 0.74 25.47
C LEU A 351 5.19 1.30 24.21
N GLN A 352 5.86 0.44 23.44
CA GLN A 352 6.46 0.83 22.16
C GLN A 352 5.41 1.30 21.16
N ALA A 353 4.27 0.59 21.05
CA ALA A 353 3.17 0.97 20.16
C ALA A 353 2.55 2.32 20.55
N LEU A 354 2.36 2.57 21.86
CA LEU A 354 1.90 3.85 22.39
C LEU A 354 2.91 4.97 22.13
N GLY A 355 4.21 4.68 22.25
CA GLY A 355 5.29 5.62 21.92
C GLY A 355 5.29 6.02 20.45
N ILE A 356 5.18 5.05 19.54
CA ILE A 356 5.12 5.30 18.08
C ILE A 356 3.87 6.10 17.72
N GLY A 357 2.71 5.73 18.27
CA GLY A 357 1.47 6.47 18.05
C GLY A 357 1.53 7.91 18.57
N SER A 358 2.12 8.12 19.76
CA SER A 358 2.30 9.46 20.34
C SER A 358 3.21 10.32 19.48
N ALA A 359 4.31 9.75 18.97
CA ALA A 359 5.22 10.44 18.07
C ALA A 359 4.54 10.81 16.74
N GLY A 360 3.74 9.90 16.17
CA GLY A 360 2.95 10.16 14.96
C GLY A 360 1.93 11.29 15.17
N ALA A 361 1.19 11.24 16.27
CA ALA A 361 0.21 12.27 16.63
C ALA A 361 0.86 13.66 16.80
N PHE A 362 2.00 13.73 17.49
CA PHE A 362 2.77 14.96 17.65
C PHE A 362 3.26 15.51 16.32
N LEU A 363 3.78 14.65 15.44
CA LEU A 363 4.27 15.05 14.12
C LEU A 363 3.13 15.63 13.26
N VAL A 364 1.98 14.96 13.24
CA VAL A 364 0.82 15.40 12.46
C VAL A 364 0.24 16.70 13.01
N ASP A 365 0.11 16.84 14.33
CA ASP A 365 -0.30 18.11 14.96
C ASP A 365 0.63 19.26 14.55
N ARG A 366 1.95 19.04 14.59
CA ARG A 366 2.93 20.06 14.22
C ARG A 366 2.89 20.42 12.74
N ILE A 367 2.66 19.45 11.85
CA ILE A 367 2.49 19.69 10.41
C ILE A 367 1.22 20.51 10.16
N ILE A 368 0.09 20.10 10.73
CA ILE A 368 -1.20 20.78 10.58
C ILE A 368 -1.10 22.23 11.09
N ARG A 369 -0.56 22.46 12.30
CA ARG A 369 -0.41 23.81 12.86
C ARG A 369 0.53 24.67 12.03
N LYS A 370 1.61 24.11 11.49
CA LYS A 370 2.55 24.87 10.65
C LYS A 370 1.93 25.30 9.32
N GLN A 371 1.17 24.41 8.67
CA GLN A 371 0.64 24.66 7.32
C GLN A 371 -0.70 25.40 7.34
N LEU A 372 -1.61 24.98 8.21
CA LEU A 372 -2.98 25.47 8.30
C LEU A 372 -3.20 26.46 9.45
N GLY A 373 -2.19 26.72 10.28
CA GLY A 373 -2.30 27.60 11.45
C GLY A 373 -2.81 29.00 11.13
N HIS A 374 -2.35 29.59 10.02
CA HIS A 374 -2.82 30.90 9.59
C HIS A 374 -4.32 30.90 9.20
N LEU A 375 -4.81 29.84 8.57
CA LEU A 375 -6.22 29.66 8.24
C LEU A 375 -7.05 29.39 9.50
N LEU A 376 -6.55 28.58 10.43
CA LEU A 376 -7.21 28.30 11.70
C LEU A 376 -7.40 29.57 12.54
N VAL A 377 -6.40 30.45 12.58
CA VAL A 377 -6.48 31.75 13.27
C VAL A 377 -7.46 32.69 12.56
N LYS A 378 -7.38 32.80 11.23
CA LYS A 378 -8.29 33.63 10.41
C LYS A 378 -9.75 33.17 10.51
N ALA A 379 -10.00 31.87 10.53
CA ALA A 379 -11.33 31.31 10.65
C ALA A 379 -11.90 31.50 12.06
N SER A 380 -11.06 31.40 13.10
CA SER A 380 -11.47 31.66 14.49
C SER A 380 -11.86 33.12 14.72
N SER A 381 -11.13 34.08 14.14
CA SER A 381 -11.43 35.51 14.31
C SER A 381 -12.70 35.95 13.56
N LYS A 382 -12.98 35.36 12.39
CA LYS A 382 -14.17 35.70 11.58
C LYS A 382 -15.47 35.15 12.19
N GLN A 383 -15.38 34.02 12.88
CA GLN A 383 -16.54 33.31 13.43
C GLN A 383 -17.01 33.88 14.78
N GLN A 384 -16.19 34.70 15.44
CA GLN A 384 -16.56 35.39 16.67
C GLN A 384 -17.57 36.54 16.43
N SER A 385 -17.85 36.90 15.18
CA SER A 385 -18.79 37.95 14.78
C SER A 385 -20.17 37.44 14.32
N GLU A 386 -20.37 36.15 14.06
CA GLU A 386 -21.66 35.59 13.62
C GLU A 386 -22.21 34.60 14.65
N ALA A 387 -23.49 34.79 15.00
CA ALA A 387 -24.14 34.27 16.20
C ALA A 387 -24.16 32.72 16.34
N THR A 388 -24.30 32.30 17.59
CA THR A 388 -24.36 30.93 18.10
C THR A 388 -25.36 30.04 17.32
N PRO A 389 -24.94 28.95 16.66
CA PRO A 389 -25.87 27.97 16.13
C PRO A 389 -26.45 27.14 17.28
N GLN A 390 -27.79 27.05 17.33
CA GLN A 390 -28.51 26.23 18.31
C GLN A 390 -28.14 24.76 18.15
N ILE A 391 -27.75 24.12 19.26
CA ILE A 391 -27.48 22.68 19.34
C ILE A 391 -28.82 21.95 19.18
N LYS A 392 -29.20 21.62 17.94
CA LYS A 392 -30.24 20.60 17.71
C LYS A 392 -29.69 19.25 18.18
N ASN A 393 -30.49 18.49 18.93
CA ASN A 393 -30.22 17.09 19.24
C ASN A 393 -30.35 16.26 17.95
N ILE A 394 -29.30 16.31 17.13
CA ILE A 394 -29.20 15.55 15.89
C ILE A 394 -28.85 14.10 16.27
N SER A 395 -29.72 13.16 15.89
CA SER A 395 -29.47 11.73 16.08
C SER A 395 -28.26 11.29 15.24
N PHE A 396 -27.49 10.30 15.72
CA PHE A 396 -26.32 9.77 15.01
C PHE A 396 -26.65 9.31 13.57
N LEU A 397 -27.91 8.92 13.33
CA LEU A 397 -28.40 8.46 12.04
C LEU A 397 -28.94 9.56 11.12
N SER A 398 -29.10 10.81 11.58
CA SER A 398 -29.69 11.88 10.76
C SER A 398 -28.83 12.23 9.54
N ASP A 399 -29.44 12.21 8.35
CA ASP A 399 -28.76 12.47 7.08
C ASP A 399 -28.72 13.97 6.70
N ASP A 400 -29.58 14.80 7.31
CA ASP A 400 -29.73 16.25 7.03
C ASP A 400 -28.70 17.15 7.73
N ILE A 401 -27.41 16.83 7.61
CA ILE A 401 -26.34 17.73 8.08
C ILE A 401 -25.74 18.43 6.87
N ALA A 402 -26.00 19.72 6.74
CA ALA A 402 -25.29 20.59 5.81
C ALA A 402 -23.79 20.60 6.17
N GLY A 403 -22.91 20.35 5.19
CA GLY A 403 -21.46 20.35 5.40
C GLY A 403 -20.92 21.76 5.69
N PRO A 404 -19.67 21.87 6.19
CA PRO A 404 -19.00 23.17 6.26
C PRO A 404 -18.87 23.78 4.86
N THR A 405 -18.92 25.10 4.76
CA THR A 405 -18.73 25.84 3.49
C THR A 405 -17.60 26.86 3.60
N GLY A 406 -17.10 27.30 2.44
CA GLY A 406 -16.03 28.32 2.34
C GLY A 406 -14.73 27.92 3.06
N THR A 407 -14.12 28.88 3.77
CA THR A 407 -12.81 28.69 4.42
C THR A 407 -12.78 27.54 5.44
N GLN A 408 -13.91 27.24 6.09
CA GLN A 408 -13.97 26.10 7.02
C GLN A 408 -13.86 24.76 6.29
N LEU A 409 -14.48 24.64 5.11
CA LEU A 409 -14.37 23.46 4.27
C LEU A 409 -12.94 23.27 3.76
N GLU A 410 -12.29 24.34 3.32
CA GLU A 410 -10.88 24.31 2.87
C GLU A 410 -9.94 23.79 3.97
N ILE A 411 -10.11 24.24 5.22
CA ILE A 411 -9.31 23.78 6.35
C ILE A 411 -9.57 22.30 6.61
N VAL A 412 -10.84 21.88 6.63
CA VAL A 412 -11.22 20.48 6.85
C VAL A 412 -10.62 19.59 5.76
N TYR A 413 -10.73 19.96 4.49
CA TYR A 413 -10.13 19.23 3.38
C TYR A 413 -8.60 19.25 3.42
N GLY A 414 -7.98 20.35 3.85
CA GLY A 414 -6.55 20.41 4.10
C GLY A 414 -6.10 19.40 5.16
N VAL A 415 -6.76 19.37 6.32
CA VAL A 415 -6.46 18.41 7.39
C VAL A 415 -6.68 16.97 6.92
N PHE A 416 -7.83 16.69 6.32
CA PHE A 416 -8.14 15.34 5.85
C PHE A 416 -7.33 14.92 4.63
N GLY A 417 -6.79 15.85 3.84
CA GLY A 417 -5.80 15.55 2.81
C GLY A 417 -4.53 14.95 3.41
N TYR A 418 -4.03 15.50 4.51
CA TYR A 418 -2.90 14.90 5.25
C TYR A 418 -3.25 13.53 5.84
N MET A 419 -4.44 13.42 6.44
CA MET A 419 -4.91 12.15 6.98
C MET A 419 -5.06 11.09 5.90
N GLN A 420 -5.52 11.49 4.70
CA GLN A 420 -5.68 10.61 3.56
C GLN A 420 -4.33 10.10 3.03
N ILE A 421 -3.31 10.96 2.98
CA ILE A 421 -1.94 10.49 2.66
C ILE A 421 -1.50 9.39 3.63
N LEU A 422 -1.78 9.54 4.93
CA LEU A 422 -1.46 8.51 5.93
C LEU A 422 -2.29 7.23 5.74
N SER A 423 -3.58 7.33 5.40
CA SER A 423 -4.40 6.14 5.11
C SER A 423 -3.96 5.44 3.83
N ALA A 424 -3.55 6.16 2.80
CA ALA A 424 -3.00 5.60 1.57
C ALA A 424 -1.67 4.86 1.82
N CYS A 425 -0.82 5.45 2.66
CA CYS A 425 0.39 4.78 3.14
C CYS A 425 0.06 3.47 3.88
N PHE A 426 -0.93 3.52 4.78
CA PHE A 426 -1.38 2.35 5.51
C PHE A 426 -1.96 1.27 4.57
N MET A 427 -2.80 1.67 3.62
CA MET A 427 -3.38 0.77 2.63
C MET A 427 -2.30 0.13 1.75
N SER A 428 -1.31 0.89 1.27
CA SER A 428 -0.19 0.37 0.47
C SER A 428 0.61 -0.68 1.23
N PHE A 429 0.89 -0.42 2.52
CA PHE A 429 1.59 -1.38 3.36
C PHE A 429 0.77 -2.67 3.58
N ALA A 430 -0.52 -2.53 3.92
CA ALA A 430 -1.40 -3.69 4.13
C ALA A 430 -1.60 -4.50 2.84
N HIS A 431 -1.73 -3.80 1.70
CA HIS A 431 -1.87 -4.38 0.37
C HIS A 431 -0.64 -5.19 -0.03
N GLY A 432 0.56 -4.62 0.09
CA GLY A 432 1.81 -5.33 -0.22
C GLY A 432 1.96 -6.62 0.58
N GLY A 433 1.58 -6.61 1.87
CA GLY A 433 1.59 -7.80 2.72
C GLY A 433 0.54 -8.86 2.35
N ASN A 434 -0.65 -8.46 1.89
CA ASN A 434 -1.68 -9.41 1.47
C ASN A 434 -1.36 -10.01 0.09
N ASP A 435 -1.04 -9.16 -0.89
CA ASP A 435 -1.09 -9.53 -2.30
C ASP A 435 0.22 -10.14 -2.81
N VAL A 436 1.35 -9.94 -2.13
CA VAL A 436 2.60 -10.68 -2.45
C VAL A 436 2.39 -12.19 -2.41
N SER A 437 1.46 -12.67 -1.56
CA SER A 437 1.13 -14.08 -1.41
C SER A 437 0.54 -14.70 -2.68
N ASN A 438 -0.13 -13.90 -3.51
CA ASN A 438 -0.74 -14.35 -4.77
C ASN A 438 0.33 -14.75 -5.80
N ALA A 439 1.52 -14.13 -5.76
CA ALA A 439 2.65 -14.51 -6.60
C ALA A 439 3.56 -15.54 -5.90
N ILE A 440 3.90 -15.30 -4.63
CA ILE A 440 4.91 -16.09 -3.93
C ILE A 440 4.37 -17.42 -3.42
N GLY A 441 3.07 -17.54 -3.11
CA GLY A 441 2.49 -18.80 -2.63
C GLY A 441 2.66 -19.94 -3.66
N PRO A 442 2.14 -19.80 -4.89
CA PRO A 442 2.31 -20.81 -5.94
C PRO A 442 3.77 -20.97 -6.37
N LEU A 443 4.55 -19.88 -6.40
CA LEU A 443 5.99 -19.93 -6.74
C LEU A 443 6.76 -20.75 -5.71
N ALA A 444 6.53 -20.55 -4.41
CA ALA A 444 7.20 -21.28 -3.34
C ALA A 444 6.80 -22.76 -3.34
N ALA A 445 5.54 -23.08 -3.67
CA ALA A 445 5.12 -24.46 -3.91
C ALA A 445 5.87 -25.09 -5.09
N ALA A 446 6.02 -24.38 -6.20
CA ALA A 446 6.74 -24.88 -7.38
C ALA A 446 8.23 -25.09 -7.11
N LEU A 447 8.90 -24.15 -6.42
CA LEU A 447 10.30 -24.30 -6.02
C LEU A 447 10.52 -25.47 -5.05
N SER A 448 9.59 -25.70 -4.12
CA SER A 448 9.65 -26.84 -3.20
C SER A 448 9.63 -28.18 -3.93
N ILE A 449 8.87 -28.30 -5.03
CA ILE A 449 8.82 -29.52 -5.83
C ILE A 449 10.18 -29.79 -6.46
N LEU A 450 10.83 -28.75 -7.01
CA LEU A 450 12.16 -28.87 -7.62
C LEU A 450 13.27 -29.21 -6.61
N GLN A 451 13.14 -28.76 -5.37
CA GLN A 451 14.12 -29.01 -4.30
C GLN A 451 13.94 -30.38 -3.63
N GLY A 452 12.98 -31.20 -4.08
CA GLY A 452 12.71 -32.52 -3.48
C GLY A 452 12.03 -32.43 -2.10
N GLY A 453 11.36 -31.32 -1.79
CA GLY A 453 10.60 -31.16 -0.56
C GLY A 453 9.47 -32.20 -0.51
N LEU A 454 9.61 -33.18 0.39
CA LEU A 454 8.56 -34.15 0.69
C LEU A 454 7.26 -33.42 1.01
N SER A 455 6.19 -33.79 0.29
CA SER A 455 4.82 -33.32 0.52
C SER A 455 4.42 -33.49 2.00
N GLY A 456 4.58 -32.45 2.81
CA GLY A 456 4.22 -32.48 4.24
C GLY A 456 5.15 -31.74 5.20
N ALA A 457 6.40 -31.43 4.82
CA ALA A 457 7.27 -30.60 5.66
C ALA A 457 6.80 -29.12 5.64
N GLU A 458 7.00 -28.39 6.75
CA GLU A 458 6.80 -26.94 6.73
C GLU A 458 7.83 -26.28 5.80
N ILE A 459 7.39 -25.96 4.58
CA ILE A 459 8.19 -25.19 3.64
C ILE A 459 8.28 -23.76 4.17
N VAL A 460 9.43 -23.40 4.71
CA VAL A 460 9.75 -22.03 5.11
C VAL A 460 10.00 -21.23 3.84
N ILE A 461 9.24 -20.15 3.64
CA ILE A 461 9.39 -19.28 2.47
C ILE A 461 10.66 -18.44 2.66
N PRO A 462 11.65 -18.55 1.75
CA PRO A 462 12.87 -17.76 1.84
C PRO A 462 12.59 -16.26 1.70
N ILE A 463 13.28 -15.45 2.51
CA ILE A 463 13.10 -13.98 2.52
C ILE A 463 13.49 -13.36 1.18
N ASP A 464 14.50 -13.90 0.48
CA ASP A 464 14.91 -13.43 -0.85
C ASP A 464 13.79 -13.63 -1.89
N VAL A 465 13.04 -14.73 -1.81
CA VAL A 465 11.87 -14.98 -2.65
C VAL A 465 10.73 -14.02 -2.35
N LEU A 466 10.50 -13.70 -1.07
CA LEU A 466 9.50 -12.71 -0.68
C LEU A 466 9.89 -11.28 -1.15
N ALA A 467 11.17 -10.93 -0.99
CA ALA A 467 11.75 -9.69 -1.50
C ALA A 467 11.59 -9.58 -3.02
N TRP A 468 11.76 -10.70 -3.73
CA TRP A 468 11.56 -10.78 -5.17
C TRP A 468 10.11 -10.49 -5.58
N GLY A 469 9.13 -11.01 -4.84
CA GLY A 469 7.73 -10.69 -5.03
C GLY A 469 7.45 -9.19 -4.80
N GLY A 470 7.96 -8.63 -3.72
CA GLY A 470 7.87 -7.19 -3.45
C GLY A 470 8.50 -6.34 -4.56
N PHE A 471 9.69 -6.73 -5.05
CA PHE A 471 10.34 -6.05 -6.18
C PHE A 471 9.50 -6.12 -7.46
N GLY A 472 8.89 -7.28 -7.75
CA GLY A 472 7.95 -7.43 -8.87
C GLY A 472 6.78 -6.46 -8.77
N ILE A 473 6.13 -6.38 -7.61
CA ILE A 473 5.04 -5.42 -7.35
C ILE A 473 5.49 -3.98 -7.63
N VAL A 474 6.64 -3.57 -7.09
CA VAL A 474 7.20 -2.21 -7.33
C VAL A 474 7.50 -1.96 -8.81
N ALA A 475 8.08 -2.93 -9.49
CA ALA A 475 8.34 -2.83 -10.93
C ALA A 475 7.03 -2.67 -11.73
N GLY A 476 5.98 -3.37 -11.31
CA GLY A 476 4.61 -3.30 -11.84
C GLY A 476 4.03 -1.91 -11.78
N LEU A 477 3.92 -1.39 -10.57
CA LEU A 477 3.30 -0.11 -10.30
C LEU A 477 4.08 1.05 -10.94
N MET A 478 5.41 0.97 -11.01
CA MET A 478 6.24 2.01 -11.64
C MET A 478 6.05 2.04 -13.15
N MET A 479 5.92 0.88 -13.80
CA MET A 479 5.84 0.82 -15.27
C MET A 479 4.42 1.02 -15.78
N TRP A 480 3.40 0.41 -15.15
CA TRP A 480 2.03 0.34 -15.69
C TRP A 480 0.93 0.83 -14.73
N GLY A 481 1.24 1.03 -13.45
CA GLY A 481 0.26 1.43 -12.43
C GLY A 481 -0.55 2.69 -12.74
N TYR A 482 0.02 3.62 -13.52
CA TYR A 482 -0.65 4.85 -13.91
C TYR A 482 -1.97 4.64 -14.69
N ARG A 483 -2.10 3.53 -15.42
CA ARG A 483 -3.27 3.24 -16.26
C ARG A 483 -4.52 3.00 -15.43
N VAL A 484 -4.40 2.17 -14.39
CA VAL A 484 -5.53 1.81 -13.52
C VAL A 484 -5.81 2.94 -12.53
N ILE A 485 -4.77 3.58 -11.96
CA ILE A 485 -4.93 4.74 -11.06
C ILE A 485 -5.77 5.84 -11.74
N ALA A 486 -5.45 6.17 -13.00
CA ALA A 486 -6.18 7.20 -13.75
C ALA A 486 -7.65 6.85 -13.98
N THR A 487 -8.00 5.56 -14.00
CA THR A 487 -9.37 5.09 -14.21
C THR A 487 -10.16 5.06 -12.91
N ILE A 488 -9.59 4.56 -11.82
CA ILE A 488 -10.24 4.54 -10.50
C ILE A 488 -10.48 5.96 -9.98
N GLY A 489 -9.47 6.82 -10.05
CA GLY A 489 -9.54 8.18 -9.51
C GLY A 489 -10.60 9.07 -10.18
N LYS A 490 -11.05 8.73 -11.39
CA LYS A 490 -12.06 9.50 -12.15
C LYS A 490 -13.46 8.88 -12.15
N LYS A 491 -13.61 7.57 -11.94
CA LYS A 491 -14.87 6.84 -12.18
C LYS A 491 -15.61 6.39 -10.91
N ILE A 492 -14.95 6.33 -9.75
CA ILE A 492 -15.53 5.61 -8.60
C ILE A 492 -16.45 6.48 -7.73
N THR A 493 -16.19 7.78 -7.56
CA THR A 493 -17.10 8.82 -7.01
C THR A 493 -16.32 10.14 -6.97
N GLU A 494 -16.98 11.30 -6.86
CA GLU A 494 -16.32 12.53 -6.43
C GLU A 494 -15.80 12.36 -4.99
N LEU A 495 -14.57 11.86 -4.89
CA LEU A 495 -13.92 11.53 -3.64
C LEU A 495 -13.35 12.81 -3.03
N THR A 496 -14.06 13.34 -2.03
CA THR A 496 -13.50 14.39 -1.18
C THR A 496 -12.49 13.78 -0.19
N PRO A 497 -11.52 14.54 0.34
CA PRO A 497 -10.49 13.98 1.21
C PRO A 497 -11.01 13.27 2.47
N THR A 498 -12.12 13.75 3.04
CA THR A 498 -12.79 13.10 4.18
C THR A 498 -13.37 11.73 3.83
N ARG A 499 -13.93 11.60 2.61
CA ARG A 499 -14.49 10.35 2.10
C ARG A 499 -13.38 9.35 1.75
N GLY A 500 -12.35 9.83 1.05
CA GLY A 500 -11.17 9.03 0.69
C GLY A 500 -10.48 8.47 1.91
N PHE A 501 -10.21 9.30 2.92
CA PHE A 501 -9.65 8.86 4.19
C PHE A 501 -10.47 7.76 4.87
N ALA A 502 -11.80 7.96 4.99
CA ALA A 502 -12.68 6.99 5.66
C ALA A 502 -12.69 5.63 4.94
N ALA A 503 -12.77 5.64 3.60
CA ALA A 503 -12.77 4.43 2.79
C ALA A 503 -11.42 3.70 2.84
N GLU A 504 -10.30 4.41 2.63
CA GLU A 504 -8.95 3.81 2.66
C GLU A 504 -8.60 3.27 4.05
N PHE A 505 -8.87 4.03 5.13
CA PHE A 505 -8.57 3.59 6.49
C PHE A 505 -9.34 2.32 6.87
N ALA A 506 -10.62 2.26 6.50
CA ALA A 506 -11.45 1.08 6.71
C ALA A 506 -10.95 -0.12 5.92
N ALA A 507 -10.67 0.08 4.62
CA ALA A 507 -10.17 -0.98 3.76
C ALA A 507 -8.81 -1.52 4.24
N ALA A 508 -7.87 -0.64 4.55
CA ALA A 508 -6.54 -0.98 5.05
C ALA A 508 -6.61 -1.77 6.36
N SER A 509 -7.51 -1.39 7.26
CA SER A 509 -7.72 -2.08 8.53
C SER A 509 -8.22 -3.52 8.32
N VAL A 510 -9.19 -3.72 7.42
CA VAL A 510 -9.71 -5.06 7.09
C VAL A 510 -8.63 -5.91 6.41
N VAL A 511 -7.89 -5.34 5.46
CA VAL A 511 -6.79 -6.04 4.77
C VAL A 511 -5.71 -6.43 5.77
N LEU A 512 -5.27 -5.52 6.64
CA LEU A 512 -4.24 -5.80 7.64
C LEU A 512 -4.64 -6.95 8.58
N ILE A 513 -5.87 -6.90 9.11
CA ILE A 513 -6.38 -7.93 10.03
C ILE A 513 -6.47 -9.28 9.30
N ALA A 514 -7.00 -9.31 8.09
CA ALA A 514 -7.06 -10.53 7.29
C ALA A 514 -5.68 -11.10 7.00
N SER A 515 -4.71 -10.25 6.64
CA SER A 515 -3.33 -10.65 6.39
C SER A 515 -2.70 -11.28 7.63
N LYS A 516 -2.92 -10.69 8.80
CA LYS A 516 -2.42 -11.23 10.08
C LYS A 516 -3.06 -12.57 10.44
N LEU A 517 -4.33 -12.77 10.08
CA LEU A 517 -5.03 -14.04 10.22
C LEU A 517 -4.64 -15.07 9.14
N GLY A 518 -3.76 -14.71 8.21
CA GLY A 518 -3.35 -15.56 7.09
C GLY A 518 -4.49 -15.84 6.11
N LEU A 519 -5.52 -14.98 6.07
CA LEU A 519 -6.66 -15.12 5.18
C LEU A 519 -6.40 -14.34 3.89
N PRO A 520 -6.24 -15.00 2.73
CA PRO A 520 -6.11 -14.29 1.47
C PRO A 520 -7.46 -13.65 1.13
N ILE A 521 -7.48 -12.32 1.08
CA ILE A 521 -8.66 -11.55 0.68
C ILE A 521 -8.37 -10.76 -0.59
N SER A 522 -9.40 -10.13 -1.15
CA SER A 522 -9.24 -9.16 -2.23
C SER A 522 -9.27 -7.74 -1.67
N ALA A 523 -8.15 -7.03 -1.80
CA ALA A 523 -8.07 -5.62 -1.45
C ALA A 523 -9.01 -4.76 -2.32
N THR A 524 -9.12 -5.08 -3.62
CA THR A 524 -10.06 -4.44 -4.57
C THR A 524 -11.50 -4.48 -4.03
N HIS A 525 -12.00 -5.65 -3.60
CA HIS A 525 -13.38 -5.75 -3.09
C HIS A 525 -13.54 -4.99 -1.79
N THR A 526 -12.57 -5.15 -0.89
CA THR A 526 -12.61 -4.51 0.42
C THR A 526 -12.67 -2.99 0.29
N LEU A 527 -11.90 -2.40 -0.63
CA LEU A 527 -11.96 -0.98 -0.94
C LEU A 527 -13.29 -0.58 -1.58
N VAL A 528 -13.78 -1.33 -2.58
CA VAL A 528 -15.07 -1.03 -3.22
C VAL A 528 -16.20 -1.04 -2.18
N GLY A 529 -16.23 -2.05 -1.31
CA GLY A 529 -17.15 -2.11 -0.18
C GLY A 529 -17.01 -0.91 0.74
N ALA A 530 -15.79 -0.54 1.10
CA ALA A 530 -15.53 0.65 1.91
C ALA A 530 -16.03 1.95 1.24
N VAL A 531 -15.81 2.13 -0.06
CA VAL A 531 -16.33 3.28 -0.81
C VAL A 531 -17.86 3.28 -0.83
N MET A 532 -18.49 2.12 -1.04
CA MET A 532 -19.95 1.98 -0.98
C MET A 532 -20.49 2.35 0.40
N GLY A 533 -19.82 1.95 1.48
CA GLY A 533 -20.18 2.32 2.86
C GLY A 533 -20.18 3.82 3.11
N VAL A 534 -19.18 4.54 2.57
CA VAL A 534 -19.14 6.01 2.62
C VAL A 534 -20.27 6.63 1.79
N GLY A 535 -20.59 6.06 0.63
CA GLY A 535 -21.74 6.45 -0.19
C GLY A 535 -23.06 6.30 0.57
N PHE A 536 -23.33 5.13 1.15
CA PHE A 536 -24.55 4.88 1.92
C PHE A 536 -24.69 5.81 3.13
N ALA A 537 -23.58 6.24 3.74
CA ALA A 537 -23.61 7.20 4.83
C ALA A 537 -24.08 8.62 4.43
N ARG A 538 -24.21 8.92 3.12
CA ARG A 538 -24.81 10.13 2.56
C ARG A 538 -26.26 9.95 2.08
N GLY A 539 -26.76 8.73 2.05
CA GLY A 539 -28.07 8.37 1.49
C GLY A 539 -27.98 7.41 0.30
N LEU A 540 -29.04 6.63 0.11
CA LEU A 540 -29.11 5.49 -0.83
C LEU A 540 -28.94 5.87 -2.31
N ASN A 541 -29.24 7.13 -2.69
CA ASN A 541 -29.19 7.59 -4.08
C ASN A 541 -27.79 8.00 -4.57
N SER A 542 -26.76 7.94 -3.71
CA SER A 542 -25.42 8.46 -4.01
C SER A 542 -24.46 7.43 -4.62
N VAL A 543 -24.84 6.14 -4.68
CA VAL A 543 -24.03 5.07 -5.25
C VAL A 543 -24.57 4.71 -6.63
N SER A 544 -23.76 4.88 -7.69
CA SER A 544 -24.16 4.50 -9.04
C SER A 544 -24.23 2.97 -9.17
N ALA A 545 -25.44 2.44 -9.34
CA ALA A 545 -25.67 1.02 -9.54
C ALA A 545 -24.89 0.46 -10.75
N GLU A 546 -24.63 1.30 -11.75
CA GLU A 546 -23.82 0.96 -12.93
C GLU A 546 -22.36 0.65 -12.57
N THR A 547 -21.72 1.48 -11.74
CA THR A 547 -20.32 1.27 -11.31
C THR A 547 -20.21 -0.01 -10.48
N VAL A 548 -21.15 -0.24 -9.55
CA VAL A 548 -21.20 -1.48 -8.75
C VAL A 548 -21.41 -2.70 -9.65
N ARG A 549 -22.32 -2.63 -10.62
CA ARG A 549 -22.57 -3.72 -11.57
C ARG A 549 -21.34 -4.02 -12.42
N GLY A 550 -20.65 -3.01 -12.92
CA GLY A 550 -19.43 -3.19 -13.73
C GLY A 550 -18.32 -3.89 -12.95
N ILE A 551 -18.15 -3.50 -11.68
CA ILE A 551 -17.18 -4.11 -10.77
C ILE A 551 -17.55 -5.57 -10.46
N VAL A 552 -18.80 -5.85 -10.06
CA VAL A 552 -19.24 -7.23 -9.78
C VAL A 552 -19.12 -8.12 -11.03
N THR A 553 -19.41 -7.58 -12.21
CA THR A 553 -19.25 -8.30 -13.49
C THR A 553 -17.79 -8.65 -13.74
N SER A 554 -16.85 -7.73 -13.48
CA SER A 554 -15.42 -8.02 -13.65
C SER A 554 -14.94 -9.14 -12.72
N TRP A 555 -15.49 -9.23 -11.50
CA TRP A 555 -15.18 -10.28 -10.54
C TRP A 555 -15.64 -11.66 -11.03
N VAL A 556 -16.87 -11.73 -11.56
CA VAL A 556 -17.45 -12.97 -12.09
C VAL A 556 -16.66 -13.48 -13.30
N VAL A 557 -16.20 -12.58 -14.18
CA VAL A 557 -15.43 -12.94 -15.38
C VAL A 557 -14.00 -13.35 -15.06
N THR A 558 -13.40 -12.78 -14.01
CA THR A 558 -11.99 -12.98 -13.67
C THR A 558 -11.66 -14.43 -13.27
N ILE A 559 -12.55 -15.10 -12.54
CA ILE A 559 -12.31 -16.49 -12.08
C ILE A 559 -12.29 -17.48 -13.27
N PRO A 560 -13.32 -17.52 -14.16
CA PRO A 560 -13.31 -18.38 -15.33
C PRO A 560 -12.17 -18.06 -16.30
N ALA A 561 -11.84 -16.78 -16.48
CA ALA A 561 -10.75 -16.38 -17.37
C ALA A 561 -9.40 -16.96 -16.89
N GLY A 562 -9.09 -16.81 -15.59
CA GLY A 562 -7.89 -17.41 -14.99
C GLY A 562 -7.87 -18.93 -15.12
N ALA A 563 -8.99 -19.59 -14.76
CA ALA A 563 -9.13 -21.04 -14.87
C ALA A 563 -8.89 -21.56 -16.30
N MET A 564 -9.50 -20.91 -17.30
CA MET A 564 -9.36 -21.29 -18.70
C MET A 564 -7.92 -21.15 -19.19
N PHE A 565 -7.27 -20.01 -18.92
CA PHE A 565 -5.87 -19.82 -19.30
C PHE A 565 -4.94 -20.80 -18.59
N ALA A 566 -5.19 -21.11 -17.31
CA ALA A 566 -4.37 -22.06 -16.56
C ALA A 566 -4.43 -23.47 -17.17
N VAL A 567 -5.61 -23.91 -17.61
CA VAL A 567 -5.79 -25.20 -18.29
C VAL A 567 -5.03 -25.23 -19.62
N ILE A 568 -5.19 -24.20 -20.45
CA ILE A 568 -4.51 -24.09 -21.75
C ILE A 568 -2.99 -24.07 -21.56
N TYR A 569 -2.49 -23.26 -20.62
CA TYR A 569 -1.06 -23.14 -20.36
C TYR A 569 -0.48 -24.42 -19.77
N THR A 570 -1.22 -25.13 -18.93
CA THR A 570 -0.79 -26.44 -18.42
C THR A 570 -0.65 -27.45 -19.55
N PHE A 571 -1.59 -27.49 -20.49
CA PHE A 571 -1.51 -28.36 -21.66
C PHE A 571 -0.24 -28.06 -22.50
N ILE A 572 0.06 -26.78 -22.74
CA ILE A 572 1.25 -26.38 -23.51
C ILE A 572 2.53 -26.70 -22.73
N LEU A 573 2.57 -26.33 -21.45
CA LEU A 573 3.77 -26.44 -20.63
C LEU A 573 4.12 -27.89 -20.32
N THR A 574 3.14 -28.77 -20.11
CA THR A 574 3.38 -30.21 -19.95
C THR A 574 3.99 -30.83 -21.21
N LYS A 575 3.55 -30.42 -22.41
CA LYS A 575 4.18 -30.85 -23.67
C LYS A 575 5.61 -30.35 -23.80
N LEU A 576 5.87 -29.09 -23.51
CA LEU A 576 7.22 -28.51 -23.53
C LEU A 576 8.14 -29.20 -22.52
N LEU A 577 7.66 -29.39 -21.29
CA LEU A 577 8.42 -30.05 -20.23
C LEU A 577 8.72 -31.50 -20.60
N ALA A 578 7.84 -32.24 -21.26
CA ALA A 578 8.13 -33.60 -21.72
C ALA A 578 9.28 -33.71 -22.74
N PHE A 579 9.65 -32.61 -23.41
CA PHE A 579 10.85 -32.57 -24.27
C PHE A 579 12.13 -32.24 -23.51
N ILE A 580 12.00 -31.60 -22.34
CA ILE A 580 13.12 -31.11 -21.52
C ILE A 580 13.43 -32.07 -20.37
N LEU A 581 12.38 -32.65 -19.77
CA LEU A 581 12.41 -33.54 -18.62
C LEU A 581 12.53 -34.99 -19.06
#